data_AF-A0A661IDH2-F1
#
_entry.id   AF-A0A661IDH2-F1
#
_cell.length_a   1.000
_cell.length_b   1.000
_cell.length_c   1.000
_cell.angle_alpha   90.00
_cell.angle_beta   90.00
_cell.angle_gamma   90.00
#
_symmetry.space_group_name_H-M   'P 1'
#
loop_
_entity.id
_entity.type
_entity.pdbx_description
1 polymer ?
#
loop_
_entity_poly.entity_id
_entity_poly.type
_entity_poly.pdbx_seq_one_letter_code
_entity_poly.pdbx_strand_id
1 'polypeptide(L)'
;MISTNSISNGVLVVNIDEDELHSDENFAIECLKLITKHSLYYMVLNVDKFKTVQKDDILKLEKLIKLLSVNNIKSMVCGIDLNSILVLLHFVENFNFNSTLDVQRAVDEIKNKN
;
A
#
# COMPACT_ATOMS: atom_id res chain seq x y z
N MET A 1 -14.62 -0.12 -5.37
CA MET A 1 -14.93 -0.78 -4.07
C MET A 1 -13.80 -1.73 -3.77
N ILE A 2 -13.09 -1.56 -2.66
CA ILE A 2 -11.95 -2.41 -2.31
C ILE A 2 -12.42 -3.84 -2.08
N SER A 3 -12.04 -4.73 -2.98
CA SER A 3 -12.57 -6.09 -3.04
C SER A 3 -12.00 -7.03 -1.98
N THR A 4 -10.76 -6.82 -1.54
CA THR A 4 -10.13 -7.69 -0.52
C THR A 4 -9.38 -6.89 0.54
N ASN A 5 -9.86 -6.95 1.78
CA ASN A 5 -9.18 -6.39 2.94
C ASN A 5 -9.32 -7.32 4.16
N SER A 6 -8.42 -7.17 5.12
CA SER A 6 -8.45 -7.87 6.41
C SER A 6 -7.85 -7.00 7.51
N ILE A 7 -8.10 -7.34 8.77
CA ILE A 7 -7.49 -6.66 9.91
C ILE A 7 -6.59 -7.66 10.62
N SER A 8 -5.33 -7.30 10.80
CA SER A 8 -4.36 -8.09 11.55
C SER A 8 -3.67 -7.20 12.57
N ASN A 9 -3.77 -7.55 13.85
CA ASN A 9 -3.07 -6.86 14.94
C ASN A 9 -3.26 -5.32 14.98
N GLY A 10 -4.46 -4.82 14.67
CA GLY A 10 -4.74 -3.37 14.63
C GLY A 10 -4.20 -2.65 13.38
N VAL A 11 -3.81 -3.41 12.36
CA VAL A 11 -3.39 -2.91 11.05
C VAL A 11 -4.43 -3.35 10.02
N LEU A 12 -4.89 -2.40 9.21
CA LEU A 12 -5.74 -2.71 8.05
C LEU A 12 -4.84 -3.16 6.90
N VAL A 13 -5.05 -4.38 6.43
CA VAL A 13 -4.38 -4.91 5.24
C VAL A 13 -5.34 -4.79 4.07
N VAL A 14 -4.91 -4.11 3.01
CA VAL A 14 -5.65 -3.96 1.76
C VAL A 14 -4.87 -4.70 0.68
N ASN A 15 -5.47 -5.74 0.11
CA ASN A 15 -4.92 -6.40 -1.07
C ASN A 15 -5.40 -5.64 -2.29
N ILE A 16 -4.48 -4.95 -2.94
CA ILE A 16 -4.75 -4.08 -4.08
C ILE A 16 -4.76 -4.95 -5.32
N ASP A 17 -5.82 -4.81 -6.11
CA ASP A 17 -5.84 -5.28 -7.48
C ASP A 17 -5.30 -4.17 -8.42
N GLU A 18 -4.52 -4.56 -9.42
CA GLU A 18 -3.93 -3.62 -10.39
C GLU A 18 -5.01 -2.80 -11.09
N ASP A 19 -6.14 -3.43 -11.47
CA ASP A 19 -7.23 -2.73 -12.12
C ASP A 19 -7.92 -1.73 -11.18
N GLU A 20 -8.05 -2.06 -9.89
CA GLU A 20 -8.66 -1.17 -8.89
C GLU A 20 -7.82 0.10 -8.69
N LEU A 21 -6.50 -0.04 -8.58
CA LEU A 21 -5.60 1.10 -8.44
C LEU A 21 -5.64 2.00 -9.69
N HIS A 22 -5.92 1.42 -10.86
CA HIS A 22 -5.89 2.14 -12.13
C HIS A 22 -7.21 2.76 -12.56
N SER A 23 -8.33 2.13 -12.21
CA SER A 23 -9.66 2.52 -12.67
C SER A 23 -10.49 3.29 -11.63
N ASP A 24 -10.21 3.11 -10.33
CA ASP A 24 -11.00 3.73 -9.26
C ASP A 24 -10.37 5.06 -8.82
N GLU A 25 -10.86 6.17 -9.38
CA GLU A 25 -10.46 7.53 -8.95
C GLU A 25 -10.74 7.80 -7.47
N ASN A 26 -11.65 7.04 -6.85
CA ASN A 26 -12.02 7.17 -5.45
C ASN A 26 -11.31 6.14 -4.55
N PHE A 27 -10.35 5.37 -5.07
CA PHE A 27 -9.66 4.31 -4.31
C PHE A 27 -9.12 4.82 -2.96
N ALA A 28 -8.48 5.99 -2.96
CA ALA A 28 -7.96 6.61 -1.74
C ALA A 28 -9.07 6.93 -0.72
N ILE A 29 -10.22 7.39 -1.19
CA ILE A 29 -11.39 7.69 -0.34
C ILE A 29 -11.95 6.41 0.25
N GLU A 30 -12.01 5.33 -0.51
CA GLU A 30 -12.45 4.02 -0.02
C GLU A 30 -11.50 3.47 1.06
N CYS A 31 -10.18 3.62 0.89
CA CYS A 31 -9.19 3.30 1.92
C CYS A 31 -9.44 4.10 3.22
N LEU A 32 -9.70 5.41 3.10
CA LEU A 32 -10.00 6.28 4.24
C LEU A 32 -11.30 5.88 4.96
N LYS A 33 -12.35 5.53 4.21
CA LYS A 33 -13.61 5.06 4.79
C LYS A 33 -13.42 3.77 5.57
N LEU A 34 -12.70 2.79 5.00
CA LEU A 34 -12.44 1.51 5.67
C LEU A 34 -11.65 1.71 6.95
N ILE A 35 -10.55 2.46 6.91
CA ILE A 35 -9.70 2.60 8.09
C ILE A 35 -10.40 3.39 9.21
N THR A 36 -11.20 4.40 8.86
CA THR A 36 -12.01 5.19 9.81
C THR A 36 -13.11 4.34 10.42
N LYS A 37 -13.81 3.53 9.61
CA LYS A 37 -14.84 2.59 10.08
C LYS A 37 -14.31 1.64 11.16
N HIS A 38 -13.04 1.27 11.07
CA HIS A 38 -12.39 0.38 12.03
C HIS A 38 -11.58 1.12 13.11
N SER A 39 -11.55 2.46 13.10
CA SER A 39 -10.78 3.28 14.05
C SER A 39 -9.30 2.89 14.12
N LEU A 40 -8.70 2.61 12.96
CA LEU A 40 -7.29 2.24 12.84
C LEU A 40 -6.44 3.42 12.32
N TYR A 41 -5.13 3.35 12.55
CA TYR A 41 -4.17 4.38 12.11
C TYR A 41 -3.05 3.81 11.24
N TYR A 42 -3.07 2.50 10.99
CA TYR A 42 -2.04 1.77 10.29
C TYR A 42 -2.64 0.99 9.13
N MET A 43 -2.02 1.11 7.96
CA MET A 43 -2.44 0.42 6.75
C MET A 43 -1.26 -0.26 6.05
N VAL A 44 -1.48 -1.49 5.60
CA VAL A 44 -0.58 -2.21 4.70
C VAL A 44 -1.27 -2.33 3.35
N LEU A 45 -0.58 -1.85 2.32
CA LEU A 45 -0.98 -1.89 0.92
C LEU A 45 -0.24 -3.06 0.26
N ASN A 46 -0.92 -4.19 0.08
CA ASN A 46 -0.34 -5.38 -0.53
C ASN A 46 -0.59 -5.38 -2.03
N VAL A 47 0.49 -5.40 -2.82
CA VAL A 47 0.46 -5.41 -4.29
C VAL A 47 0.91 -6.75 -4.89
N ASP A 48 0.90 -7.83 -4.12
CA ASP A 48 1.30 -9.18 -4.57
C ASP A 48 0.52 -9.72 -5.77
N LYS A 49 -0.67 -9.18 -6.04
CA LYS A 49 -1.49 -9.52 -7.21
C LYS A 49 -1.06 -8.83 -8.50
N PHE A 50 -0.14 -7.86 -8.44
CA PHE A 50 0.33 -7.14 -9.61
C PHE A 50 1.20 -8.08 -10.43
N LYS A 51 0.97 -8.14 -11.74
CA LYS A 51 1.78 -9.00 -12.60
C LYS A 51 3.19 -8.43 -12.76
N THR A 52 3.29 -7.12 -12.88
CA THR A 52 4.54 -6.37 -12.90
C THR A 52 4.23 -4.96 -12.43
N VAL A 53 4.92 -4.51 -11.38
CA VAL A 53 4.80 -3.14 -10.90
C VAL A 53 5.60 -2.21 -11.81
N GLN A 54 4.90 -1.27 -12.42
CA GLN A 54 5.44 -0.28 -13.34
C GLN A 54 5.66 1.06 -12.64
N LYS A 55 6.34 1.98 -13.34
CA LYS A 55 6.60 3.33 -12.84
C LYS A 55 5.31 4.08 -12.48
N ASP A 56 4.27 3.95 -13.28
CA ASP A 56 3.01 4.65 -13.03
C ASP A 56 2.31 4.16 -11.76
N ASP A 57 2.42 2.87 -11.45
CA ASP A 57 1.89 2.26 -10.25
C ASP A 57 2.58 2.82 -9.01
N ILE A 58 3.91 2.95 -9.06
CA ILE A 58 4.71 3.58 -7.99
C ILE A 58 4.27 5.02 -7.76
N LEU A 59 4.09 5.81 -8.82
CA LEU A 59 3.62 7.19 -8.70
C LEU A 59 2.21 7.28 -8.11
N LYS A 60 1.32 6.32 -8.43
CA LYS A 60 -0.01 6.23 -7.84
C LYS A 60 0.04 5.83 -6.37
N LEU A 61 0.85 4.84 -6.02
CA LEU A 61 1.08 4.41 -4.64
C LEU A 61 1.67 5.54 -3.79
N GLU A 62 2.64 6.30 -4.30
CA GLU A 62 3.19 7.48 -3.63
C GLU A 62 2.11 8.53 -3.35
N LYS A 63 1.26 8.83 -4.34
CA LYS A 63 0.13 9.76 -4.16
C LYS A 63 -0.85 9.26 -3.11
N LEU A 64 -1.21 7.97 -3.15
CA LEU A 64 -2.09 7.34 -2.18
C LEU A 64 -1.51 7.43 -0.77
N ILE A 65 -0.25 7.04 -0.58
CA ILE A 65 0.43 7.07 0.73
C ILE A 65 0.54 8.49 1.26
N LYS A 66 0.83 9.47 0.40
CA LYS A 66 0.85 10.88 0.78
C LYS A 66 -0.52 11.35 1.26
N LEU A 67 -1.59 10.99 0.57
CA LEU A 67 -2.97 11.30 0.98
C LEU A 67 -3.32 10.65 2.33
N LEU A 68 -2.97 9.38 2.53
CA LEU A 68 -3.17 8.67 3.80
C LEU A 68 -2.38 9.36 4.94
N SER A 69 -1.14 9.75 4.68
CA SER A 69 -0.29 10.44 5.66
C SER A 69 -0.85 11.78 6.10
N VAL A 70 -1.45 12.57 5.19
CA VAL A 70 -2.11 13.84 5.55
C VAL A 70 -3.30 13.62 6.49
N ASN A 71 -3.90 12.42 6.45
CA ASN A 71 -4.97 12.00 7.35
C ASN A 71 -4.47 11.25 8.60
N ASN A 72 -3.17 11.38 8.95
CA ASN A 72 -2.52 10.72 10.08
C ASN A 72 -2.54 9.17 10.03
N ILE A 73 -2.58 8.61 8.82
CA ILE A 73 -2.55 7.16 8.63
C ILE A 73 -1.14 6.76 8.18
N LYS A 74 -0.43 6.01 9.02
CA LYS A 74 0.87 5.46 8.65
C LYS A 74 0.66 4.25 7.73
N SER A 75 1.30 4.29 6.57
CA SER A 75 1.09 3.30 5.51
C SER A 75 2.40 2.66 5.09
N MET A 76 2.34 1.39 4.68
CA MET A 76 3.49 0.64 4.15
C MET A 76 3.05 -0.20 2.96
N VAL A 77 3.91 -0.33 1.95
CA VAL A 77 3.65 -1.19 0.78
C VAL A 77 4.36 -2.53 0.95
N CYS A 78 3.75 -3.62 0.51
CA CYS A 78 4.40 -4.92 0.46
C CYS A 78 3.99 -5.72 -0.78
N GLY A 79 4.68 -6.84 -1.05
CA GLY A 79 4.34 -7.71 -2.17
C GLY A 79 4.89 -7.27 -3.52
N ILE A 80 5.81 -6.30 -3.57
CA ILE A 80 6.50 -5.93 -4.83
C ILE A 80 7.46 -7.07 -5.18
N ASP A 81 7.26 -7.70 -6.34
CA ASP A 81 8.12 -8.79 -6.78
C ASP A 81 9.52 -8.31 -7.18
N LEU A 82 10.50 -9.23 -7.13
CA LEU A 82 11.90 -8.94 -7.41
C LEU A 82 12.15 -8.41 -8.83
N ASN A 83 11.41 -8.90 -9.84
CA ASN A 83 11.60 -8.42 -11.21
C ASN A 83 11.15 -6.98 -11.33
N SER A 84 10.02 -6.64 -10.70
CA SER A 84 9.54 -5.26 -10.64
C SER A 84 10.51 -4.36 -9.89
N ILE A 85 11.10 -4.79 -8.77
CA ILE A 85 12.14 -4.02 -8.07
C ILE A 85 13.32 -3.72 -8.99
N LEU A 86 13.81 -4.70 -9.75
CA LEU A 86 14.92 -4.50 -10.69
C LEU A 86 14.58 -3.51 -11.80
N VAL A 87 13.37 -3.62 -12.37
CA VAL A 87 12.86 -2.66 -13.36
C VAL A 87 12.81 -1.26 -12.74
N LEU A 88 12.25 -1.14 -11.55
CA LEU A 88 12.05 0.14 -10.91
C LEU A 88 13.37 0.78 -10.45
N LEU A 89 14.37 0.02 -10.00
CA LEU A 89 15.71 0.55 -9.69
C LEU A 89 16.38 1.18 -10.92
N HIS A 90 16.05 0.74 -12.12
CA HIS A 90 16.54 1.35 -13.36
C HIS A 90 15.79 2.63 -13.76
N PHE A 91 14.56 2.84 -13.30
CA PHE A 91 13.68 3.92 -13.76
C PHE A 91 13.29 4.95 -12.69
N VAL A 92 13.43 4.59 -11.42
CA VAL A 92 13.01 5.35 -10.25
C VAL A 92 14.23 5.48 -9.35
N GLU A 93 14.83 6.68 -9.32
CA GLU A 93 16.04 6.93 -8.55
C GLU A 93 15.83 6.73 -7.05
N ASN A 94 14.60 6.96 -6.53
CA ASN A 94 14.20 6.71 -5.14
C ASN A 94 12.69 6.48 -5.02
N PHE A 95 12.27 5.47 -4.25
CA PHE A 95 10.88 5.34 -3.80
C PHE A 95 10.65 6.18 -2.55
N ASN A 96 9.57 6.97 -2.50
CA ASN A 96 9.26 7.81 -1.34
C ASN A 96 8.29 7.16 -0.34
N PHE A 97 8.30 5.83 -0.23
CA PHE A 97 7.51 5.11 0.75
C PHE A 97 8.26 3.94 1.37
N ASN A 98 7.84 3.57 2.58
CA ASN A 98 8.33 2.37 3.24
C ASN A 98 7.76 1.13 2.57
N SER A 99 8.61 0.14 2.29
CA SER A 99 8.21 -1.13 1.73
C SER A 99 8.85 -2.32 2.46
N THR A 100 8.17 -3.46 2.40
CA THR A 100 8.67 -4.75 2.89
C THR A 100 8.29 -5.86 1.89
N LEU A 101 8.83 -7.07 2.08
CA LEU A 101 8.57 -8.18 1.16
C LEU A 101 7.13 -8.71 1.26
N ASP A 102 6.59 -8.80 2.47
CA ASP A 102 5.34 -9.49 2.74
C ASP A 102 4.52 -8.78 3.84
N VAL A 103 3.23 -9.11 3.89
CA VAL A 103 2.27 -8.53 4.85
C VAL A 103 2.71 -8.75 6.29
N GLN A 104 3.26 -9.92 6.62
CA GLN A 104 3.62 -10.25 7.99
C GLN A 104 4.75 -9.36 8.50
N ARG A 105 5.81 -9.19 7.70
CA ARG A 105 6.91 -8.25 8.01
C ARG A 105 6.41 -6.81 8.09
N ALA A 106 5.49 -6.41 7.20
CA ALA A 106 4.93 -5.07 7.23
C ALA A 106 4.21 -4.78 8.56
N VAL A 107 3.39 -5.73 9.03
CA VAL A 107 2.67 -5.63 10.30
C VAL A 107 3.66 -5.60 11.48
N ASP A 108 4.70 -6.45 11.46
CA ASP A 108 5.69 -6.53 12.52
C ASP A 108 6.56 -5.24 12.61
N GLU A 109 6.95 -4.66 11.47
CA GLU A 109 7.67 -3.38 11.44
C GLU A 109 6.83 -2.22 11.96
N ILE A 110 5.56 -2.17 11.60
CA ILE A 110 4.63 -1.14 12.09
C ILE A 110 4.53 -1.21 13.62
N LYS A 111 4.52 -2.42 14.19
CA LYS A 111 4.50 -2.61 15.64
C LYS A 111 5.79 -2.16 16.31
N ASN A 112 6.95 -2.53 15.77
CA ASN A 112 8.24 -2.22 16.39
C ASN A 112 8.64 -0.74 16.34
N LYS A 113 7.94 0.08 15.55
CA LYS A 113 8.15 1.54 15.44
C LYS A 113 7.21 2.36 16.33
N ASN A 114 6.38 1.72 17.16
CA ASN A 114 5.51 2.36 18.15
C ASN A 114 5.82 1.86 19.56
#